data_AF-A0A7W2A8W6-F1
#
_entry.id   AF-A0A7W2A8W6-F1
#
_cell.length_a   1.000
_cell.length_b   1.000
_cell.length_c   1.000
_cell.angle_alpha   90.00
_cell.angle_beta   90.00
_cell.angle_gamma   90.00
#
_symmetry.space_group_name_H-M   'P 1'
#
loop_
_entity.id
_entity.type
_entity.pdbx_description
1 polymer ?
#
loop_
_entity_poly.entity_id
_entity_poly.type
_entity_poly.pdbx_seq_one_letter_code
_entity_poly.pdbx_strand_id
1 'polypeptide(L)'
;MQPKMMFAIIALIVIGIFVAQTFKPDKAEVKPLTISPASPRPVMMIVIDSLMDAPLQKAIKDGHTPAMKFLTQNGYYYPRVVSGFPTMSVSIDSTLLTGTLPNQHKIFGLSYFHPEQNRLVNFGTGLREAFAVGLKTVVKDGMQNLNQQFLSKDVQTIHEAVDRPTASVNAMIYRGKKKHILKSPWLPVAAGVIPDQVETIGPDLFSFGTFSKIDPNSGHDQPWFRYGINDTFARMEIVSLIKQNRLPLFTIAYFPKNDDVVHKKGASATAGIRKADKELQAILDAFPSWEEAIQHVTFIILGDSGQADLVKDRQQAYIDLRKVLNKYSIMPLKRKKPLPQDQIVLCVNERMAYIYPMDERLSIREMVDQLRREHRLDIIAWKENGSIQVVSGKRKGKLEFRPGGDKADPYEQSWKLNGDLSILDLTVRDEKRIQYGMYPDVLARLSGVMDTAKRVIVVTCEPGYEMVGESSPTHKGASHGSLHQADSLVPMIVSGTESRPEHLRLIDFKNWILQLLSPDHKEVHTHH
;
A
#
# COMPACT_ATOMS: atom_id res chain seq x y z
N MET A 1 -26.27 44.49 -12.99
CA MET A 1 -26.76 43.20 -12.44
C MET A 1 -28.23 43.40 -12.08
N GLN A 2 -29.16 42.65 -12.67
CA GLN A 2 -30.60 42.92 -12.49
C GLN A 2 -31.01 42.78 -11.00
N PRO A 3 -31.87 43.68 -10.47
CA PRO A 3 -32.22 43.71 -9.04
C PRO A 3 -32.82 42.40 -8.52
N LYS A 4 -33.44 41.59 -9.39
CA LYS A 4 -33.95 40.26 -9.06
C LYS A 4 -32.85 39.23 -8.74
N MET A 5 -31.68 39.34 -9.38
CA MET A 5 -30.55 38.42 -9.15
C MET A 5 -29.82 38.74 -7.84
N MET A 6 -29.79 40.02 -7.45
CA MET A 6 -29.20 40.45 -6.17
C MET A 6 -30.06 39.99 -4.97
N PHE A 7 -31.39 40.05 -5.10
CA PHE A 7 -32.31 39.51 -4.08
C PHE A 7 -32.19 37.99 -3.90
N ALA A 8 -32.01 37.24 -4.98
CA ALA A 8 -31.82 35.78 -4.90
C ALA A 8 -30.50 35.41 -4.20
N ILE A 9 -29.42 36.15 -4.44
CA ILE A 9 -28.13 35.92 -3.78
C ILE A 9 -28.21 36.26 -2.29
N ILE A 10 -28.86 37.37 -1.91
CA ILE A 10 -29.03 37.75 -0.51
C ILE A 10 -29.91 36.71 0.22
N ALA A 11 -30.99 36.22 -0.40
CA ALA A 11 -31.82 35.17 0.18
C ALA A 11 -31.04 33.87 0.42
N LEU A 12 -30.18 33.46 -0.52
CA LEU A 12 -29.33 32.27 -0.37
C LEU A 12 -28.28 32.44 0.75
N ILE A 13 -27.72 33.65 0.92
CA ILE A 13 -26.77 33.94 2.00
C ILE A 13 -27.49 33.90 3.37
N VAL A 14 -28.68 34.47 3.47
CA VAL A 14 -29.46 34.47 4.72
C VAL A 14 -29.90 33.05 5.09
N ILE A 15 -30.34 32.24 4.12
CA ILE A 15 -30.65 30.81 4.34
C ILE A 15 -29.38 30.05 4.75
N GLY A 16 -28.23 30.33 4.13
CA GLY A 16 -26.95 29.73 4.50
C GLY A 16 -26.51 30.06 5.93
N ILE A 17 -26.72 31.29 6.38
CA ILE A 17 -26.43 31.72 7.76
C ILE A 17 -27.42 31.08 8.75
N PHE A 18 -28.70 31.00 8.40
CA PHE A 18 -29.72 30.37 9.24
C PHE A 18 -29.48 28.86 9.40
N VAL A 19 -29.09 28.17 8.32
CA VAL A 19 -28.68 26.75 8.36
C VAL A 19 -27.37 26.57 9.15
N ALA A 20 -26.41 27.48 9.04
CA ALA A 20 -25.19 27.42 9.84
C ALA A 20 -25.45 27.67 11.34
N GLN A 21 -26.49 28.44 11.69
CA GLN A 21 -26.87 28.71 13.08
C GLN A 21 -27.74 27.60 13.70
N THR A 22 -28.45 26.79 12.91
CA THR A 22 -29.18 25.60 13.39
C THR A 22 -28.28 24.38 13.57
N PHE A 23 -27.09 24.36 12.98
CA PHE A 23 -26.05 23.36 13.25
C PHE A 23 -25.06 23.84 14.33
N LYS A 24 -25.51 23.86 15.59
CA LYS A 24 -24.57 23.75 16.72
C LYS A 24 -24.32 22.26 16.94
N PRO A 25 -23.09 21.74 16.81
CA PRO A 25 -22.82 20.36 17.15
C PRO A 25 -23.01 20.20 18.66
N ASP A 26 -23.95 19.33 19.06
CA ASP A 26 -24.01 18.88 20.44
C ASP A 26 -22.67 18.27 20.82
N LYS A 27 -22.06 18.79 21.89
CA LYS A 27 -20.94 18.12 22.54
C LYS A 27 -21.50 16.88 23.21
N ALA A 28 -21.57 15.78 22.45
CA ALA A 28 -21.90 14.47 23.00
C ALA A 28 -20.91 14.16 24.14
N GLU A 29 -21.45 13.89 25.32
CA GLU A 29 -20.71 13.48 26.50
C GLU A 29 -19.99 12.16 26.17
N VAL A 30 -18.65 12.19 26.15
CA VAL A 30 -17.84 11.00 25.86
C VAL A 30 -17.91 10.10 27.08
N LYS A 31 -18.70 9.02 27.00
CA LYS A 31 -18.69 7.99 28.03
C LYS A 31 -17.35 7.24 27.96
N PRO A 32 -16.67 7.01 29.09
CA PRO A 32 -15.41 6.27 29.09
C PRO A 32 -15.60 4.86 28.51
N LEU A 33 -14.69 4.46 27.61
CA LEU A 33 -14.67 3.12 27.03
C LEU A 33 -14.57 2.10 28.17
N THR A 34 -15.61 1.30 28.36
CA THR A 34 -15.64 0.28 29.41
C THR A 34 -15.11 -1.03 28.83
N ILE A 35 -13.80 -1.21 28.86
CA ILE A 35 -13.15 -2.46 28.46
C ILE A 35 -13.10 -3.37 29.70
N SER A 36 -13.69 -4.56 29.61
CA SER A 36 -13.60 -5.56 30.68
C SER A 36 -12.12 -5.99 30.86
N PRO A 37 -11.59 -6.07 32.10
CA PRO A 37 -10.20 -6.46 32.37
C PRO A 37 -9.77 -7.82 31.80
N ALA A 38 -10.74 -8.66 31.41
CA ALA A 38 -10.52 -10.00 30.84
C ALA A 38 -10.48 -10.02 29.29
N SER A 39 -10.64 -8.88 28.61
CA SER A 39 -10.56 -8.81 27.14
C SER A 39 -9.22 -8.26 26.68
N PRO A 40 -8.58 -8.85 25.65
CA PRO A 40 -7.37 -8.28 25.05
C PRO A 40 -7.63 -6.85 24.56
N ARG A 41 -6.60 -6.01 24.71
CA ARG A 41 -6.60 -4.60 24.32
C ARG A 41 -6.86 -4.48 22.81
N PRO A 42 -7.80 -3.62 22.36
CA PRO A 42 -7.97 -3.33 20.95
C PRO A 42 -6.67 -2.86 20.28
N VAL A 43 -6.42 -3.33 19.06
CA VAL A 43 -5.30 -2.88 18.22
C VAL A 43 -5.84 -1.95 17.12
N MET A 44 -5.31 -0.73 17.07
CA MET A 44 -5.58 0.24 16.01
C MET A 44 -4.33 0.45 15.16
N MET A 45 -4.39 -0.03 13.92
CA MET A 45 -3.33 0.12 12.94
C MET A 45 -3.71 1.22 11.94
N ILE A 46 -2.90 2.28 11.87
CA ILE A 46 -3.07 3.39 10.94
C ILE A 46 -1.90 3.37 9.96
N VAL A 47 -2.22 3.05 8.71
CA VAL A 47 -1.26 3.04 7.60
C VAL A 47 -1.26 4.42 6.94
N ILE A 48 -0.12 5.09 6.94
CA ILE A 48 0.07 6.40 6.31
C ILE A 48 0.89 6.20 5.05
N ASP A 49 0.25 6.48 3.92
CA ASP A 49 0.83 6.21 2.60
C ASP A 49 2.11 7.03 2.39
N SER A 50 3.17 6.36 1.95
CA SER A 50 4.48 6.94 1.68
C SER A 50 5.13 7.64 2.89
N LEU A 51 4.82 7.19 4.11
CA LEU A 51 5.50 7.66 5.31
C LEU A 51 6.93 7.10 5.36
N MET A 52 7.92 7.98 5.44
CA MET A 52 9.35 7.62 5.46
C MET A 52 10.04 8.11 6.74
N ASP A 53 11.07 7.40 7.18
CA ASP A 53 11.82 7.66 8.42
C ASP A 53 12.39 9.08 8.49
N ALA A 54 13.25 9.46 7.55
CA ALA A 54 13.92 10.76 7.57
C ALA A 54 12.98 11.98 7.61
N PRO A 55 11.94 12.11 6.76
CA PRO A 55 11.00 13.24 6.85
C PRO A 55 10.12 13.17 8.11
N LEU A 56 9.79 11.99 8.63
CA LEU A 56 9.07 11.84 9.91
C LEU A 56 9.92 12.36 11.08
N GLN A 57 11.16 11.89 11.20
CA GLN A 57 12.11 12.34 12.22
C GLN A 57 12.31 13.86 12.17
N LYS A 58 12.44 14.42 10.96
CA LYS A 58 12.50 15.87 10.77
C LYS A 58 11.24 16.57 11.28
N ALA A 59 10.05 16.08 10.93
CA ALA A 59 8.79 16.69 11.35
C ALA A 59 8.58 16.65 12.88
N ILE A 60 9.01 15.55 13.53
CA ILE A 60 9.02 15.41 14.99
C ILE A 60 9.97 16.42 15.63
N LYS A 61 11.22 16.50 15.13
CA LYS A 61 12.24 17.41 15.63
C LYS A 61 11.84 18.88 15.49
N ASP A 62 11.20 19.24 14.38
CA ASP A 62 10.70 20.59 14.12
C ASP A 62 9.43 20.92 14.95
N GLY A 63 8.91 19.99 15.75
CA GLY A 63 7.74 20.19 16.61
C GLY A 63 6.41 20.25 15.84
N HIS A 64 6.36 19.70 14.63
CA HIS A 64 5.18 19.80 13.76
C HIS A 64 4.25 18.57 13.81
N THR A 65 4.64 17.52 14.53
CA THR A 65 3.88 16.27 14.65
C THR A 65 3.77 15.80 16.11
N PRO A 66 3.02 16.54 16.96
CA PRO A 66 2.92 16.24 18.39
C PRO A 66 2.30 14.87 18.70
N ALA A 67 1.33 14.37 17.93
CA ALA A 67 0.72 13.05 18.19
C ALA A 67 1.73 11.92 17.92
N MET A 68 2.39 11.94 16.77
CA MET A 68 3.44 10.97 16.46
C MET A 68 4.61 11.05 17.43
N LYS A 69 4.98 12.26 17.88
CA LYS A 69 5.98 12.46 18.93
C LYS A 69 5.55 11.81 20.24
N PHE A 70 4.32 12.05 20.69
CA PHE A 70 3.77 11.44 21.90
C PHE A 70 3.80 9.91 21.83
N LEU A 71 3.31 9.33 20.73
CA LEU A 71 3.31 7.87 20.53
C LEU A 71 4.72 7.28 20.50
N THR A 72 5.68 8.02 19.92
CA THR A 72 7.10 7.62 19.91
C THR A 72 7.73 7.68 21.31
N GLN A 73 7.36 8.66 22.13
CA GLN A 73 7.90 8.84 23.48
C GLN A 73 7.32 7.86 24.50
N ASN A 74 6.11 7.33 24.24
CA ASN A 74 5.42 6.39 25.12
C ASN A 74 5.31 4.98 24.48
N GLY A 75 6.25 4.66 23.60
CA GLY A 75 6.25 3.42 22.84
C GLY A 75 7.58 3.17 22.15
N TYR A 76 7.54 2.39 21.08
CA TYR A 76 8.69 1.95 20.31
C TYR A 76 8.68 2.54 18.90
N TYR A 77 9.84 3.02 18.47
CA TYR A 77 10.06 3.49 17.11
C TYR A 77 11.01 2.55 16.35
N TYR A 78 10.53 2.04 15.21
CA TYR A 78 11.27 1.19 14.31
C TYR A 78 11.48 1.93 12.99
N PRO A 79 12.70 2.44 12.71
CA PRO A 79 12.95 3.25 11.51
C PRO A 79 13.00 2.44 10.21
N ARG A 80 13.13 1.10 10.32
CA ARG A 80 13.48 0.22 9.20
C ARG A 80 12.66 -1.07 9.23
N VAL A 81 11.39 -0.97 8.88
CA VAL A 81 10.51 -2.12 8.59
C VAL A 81 10.54 -2.40 7.09
N VAL A 82 10.68 -3.67 6.69
CA VAL A 82 10.69 -4.07 5.28
C VAL A 82 9.27 -4.25 4.76
N SER A 83 8.94 -3.53 3.68
CA SER A 83 7.65 -3.59 2.99
C SER A 83 7.54 -4.74 1.98
N GLY A 84 6.33 -4.98 1.45
CA GLY A 84 6.06 -5.94 0.37
C GLY A 84 6.73 -5.57 -0.95
N PHE A 85 6.73 -6.48 -1.93
CA PHE A 85 7.21 -6.22 -3.29
C PHE A 85 6.19 -6.71 -4.34
N PRO A 86 5.84 -5.90 -5.35
CA PRO A 86 6.23 -4.50 -5.51
C PRO A 86 5.71 -3.62 -4.39
N THR A 87 6.44 -2.54 -4.09
CA THR A 87 6.05 -1.59 -3.06
C THR A 87 4.90 -0.71 -3.59
N MET A 88 3.76 -1.35 -3.85
CA MET A 88 2.54 -0.78 -4.41
C MET A 88 1.42 -1.10 -3.44
N SER A 89 0.61 -0.11 -3.04
CA SER A 89 -0.29 -0.22 -1.89
C SER A 89 -1.16 -1.49 -1.90
N VAL A 90 -1.75 -1.88 -3.04
CA VAL A 90 -2.55 -3.12 -3.15
C VAL A 90 -1.77 -4.40 -2.86
N SER A 91 -0.49 -4.45 -3.26
CA SER A 91 0.37 -5.62 -3.03
C SER A 91 0.89 -5.62 -1.60
N ILE A 92 1.29 -4.44 -1.10
CA ILE A 92 1.72 -4.25 0.29
C ILE A 92 0.60 -4.61 1.27
N ASP A 93 -0.59 -4.06 1.10
CA ASP A 93 -1.76 -4.34 1.94
C ASP A 93 -2.12 -5.82 1.91
N SER A 94 -1.98 -6.46 0.75
CA SER A 94 -2.21 -7.91 0.63
C SER A 94 -1.19 -8.68 1.46
N THR A 95 0.10 -8.34 1.39
CA THR A 95 1.14 -8.95 2.24
C THR A 95 0.89 -8.70 3.72
N LEU A 96 0.61 -7.45 4.10
CA LEU A 96 0.36 -7.02 5.48
C LEU A 96 -0.81 -7.79 6.11
N LEU A 97 -1.96 -7.84 5.42
CA LEU A 97 -3.16 -8.46 6.00
C LEU A 97 -3.19 -9.97 5.88
N THR A 98 -2.45 -10.58 4.94
CA THR A 98 -2.45 -12.05 4.77
C THR A 98 -1.24 -12.74 5.37
N GLY A 99 -0.16 -11.99 5.66
CA GLY A 99 1.13 -12.54 6.09
C GLY A 99 1.80 -13.39 5.02
N THR A 100 1.59 -13.07 3.74
CA THR A 100 2.09 -13.89 2.61
C THR A 100 2.72 -13.04 1.49
N LEU A 101 3.47 -13.69 0.59
CA LEU A 101 4.05 -13.07 -0.61
C LEU A 101 3.10 -13.14 -1.82
N PRO A 102 3.35 -12.38 -2.91
CA PRO A 102 2.47 -12.36 -4.09
C PRO A 102 2.23 -13.70 -4.75
N ASN A 103 3.17 -14.64 -4.69
CA ASN A 103 3.00 -15.99 -5.23
C ASN A 103 1.95 -16.81 -4.44
N GLN A 104 1.61 -16.39 -3.22
CA GLN A 104 0.58 -16.98 -2.38
C GLN A 104 -0.73 -16.18 -2.44
N HIS A 105 -0.70 -14.87 -2.15
CA HIS A 105 -1.93 -14.04 -2.18
C HIS A 105 -2.39 -13.61 -3.60
N LYS A 106 -1.57 -13.81 -4.62
CA LYS A 106 -1.85 -13.58 -6.06
C LYS A 106 -2.07 -12.13 -6.50
N ILE A 107 -1.68 -11.15 -5.67
CA ILE A 107 -1.72 -9.71 -6.02
C ILE A 107 -0.31 -9.22 -6.32
N PHE A 108 0.01 -9.06 -7.61
CA PHE A 108 1.37 -8.79 -8.08
C PHE A 108 1.71 -7.32 -8.28
N GLY A 109 0.80 -6.38 -7.98
CA GLY A 109 1.01 -4.93 -8.14
C GLY A 109 -0.27 -4.21 -8.56
N LEU A 110 -0.16 -2.93 -8.89
CA LEU A 110 -1.27 -2.15 -9.47
C LEU A 110 -1.57 -2.59 -10.90
N SER A 111 -0.56 -3.01 -11.66
CA SER A 111 -0.72 -3.57 -13.01
C SER A 111 0.07 -4.86 -13.16
N TYR A 112 -0.59 -5.92 -13.63
CA TYR A 112 0.03 -7.20 -13.95
C TYR A 112 -0.83 -7.96 -14.97
N PHE A 113 -0.26 -8.98 -15.61
CA PHE A 113 -1.00 -9.86 -16.51
C PHE A 113 -1.58 -11.04 -15.72
N HIS A 114 -2.87 -11.32 -15.89
CA HIS A 114 -3.54 -12.46 -15.27
C HIS A 114 -3.59 -13.62 -16.26
N PRO A 115 -2.80 -14.70 -16.08
CA PRO A 115 -2.68 -15.77 -17.08
C PRO A 115 -4.00 -16.48 -17.34
N GLU A 116 -4.75 -16.84 -16.29
CA GLU A 116 -6.01 -17.58 -16.42
C GLU A 116 -7.11 -16.77 -17.12
N GLN A 117 -7.18 -15.46 -16.87
CA GLN A 117 -8.13 -14.56 -17.53
C GLN A 117 -7.62 -14.05 -18.89
N ASN A 118 -6.38 -14.39 -19.26
CA ASN A 118 -5.66 -13.97 -20.46
C ASN A 118 -5.80 -12.45 -20.74
N ARG A 119 -5.57 -11.64 -19.71
CA ARG A 119 -5.72 -10.18 -19.78
C ARG A 119 -4.85 -9.44 -18.77
N LEU A 120 -4.59 -8.18 -19.08
CA LEU A 120 -4.06 -7.21 -18.13
C LEU A 120 -5.11 -6.87 -17.06
N VAL A 121 -4.65 -6.84 -15.81
CA VAL A 121 -5.36 -6.31 -14.64
C VAL A 121 -4.70 -4.99 -14.28
N ASN A 122 -5.51 -3.98 -13.98
CA ASN A 122 -5.04 -2.68 -13.53
C ASN A 122 -6.00 -2.11 -12.48
N PHE A 123 -5.48 -1.85 -11.28
CA PHE A 123 -6.24 -1.29 -10.15
C PHE A 123 -6.20 0.24 -10.06
N GLY A 124 -5.56 0.89 -11.03
CA GLY A 124 -5.42 2.34 -11.12
C GLY A 124 -4.03 2.79 -10.70
N THR A 125 -3.14 2.93 -11.67
CA THR A 125 -1.81 3.55 -11.52
C THR A 125 -1.86 5.07 -11.70
N GLY A 126 -2.92 5.61 -12.30
CA GLY A 126 -3.16 7.06 -12.42
C GLY A 126 -4.26 7.37 -13.42
N LEU A 127 -4.75 8.61 -13.45
CA LEU A 127 -5.95 8.98 -14.22
C LEU A 127 -5.81 8.69 -15.73
N ARG A 128 -4.69 9.08 -16.36
CA ARG A 128 -4.47 8.86 -17.81
C ARG A 128 -4.43 7.37 -18.16
N GLU A 129 -3.75 6.58 -17.35
CA GLU A 129 -3.66 5.14 -17.56
C GLU A 129 -5.03 4.47 -17.30
N ALA A 130 -5.75 4.88 -16.26
CA ALA A 130 -7.10 4.40 -15.99
C ALA A 130 -8.08 4.73 -17.13
N PHE A 131 -7.95 5.89 -17.78
CA PHE A 131 -8.71 6.19 -19.01
C PHE A 131 -8.29 5.30 -20.18
N ALA A 132 -7.00 5.05 -20.38
CA ALA A 132 -6.50 4.19 -21.45
C ALA A 132 -6.94 2.73 -21.27
N VAL A 133 -6.82 2.16 -20.07
CA VAL A 133 -7.35 0.83 -19.71
C VAL A 133 -8.88 0.83 -19.76
N GLY A 134 -9.53 1.95 -19.47
CA GLY A 134 -10.97 2.10 -19.35
C GLY A 134 -11.41 2.08 -17.88
N LEU A 135 -11.89 3.25 -17.43
CA LEU A 135 -12.24 3.54 -16.03
C LEU A 135 -13.20 2.51 -15.42
N LYS A 136 -14.20 2.05 -16.20
CA LYS A 136 -15.14 1.00 -15.77
C LYS A 136 -14.44 -0.31 -15.40
N THR A 137 -13.41 -0.70 -16.14
CA THR A 137 -12.64 -1.92 -15.83
C THR A 137 -11.80 -1.72 -14.58
N VAL A 138 -11.13 -0.58 -14.43
CA VAL A 138 -10.32 -0.29 -13.24
C VAL A 138 -11.17 -0.30 -11.98
N VAL A 139 -12.34 0.36 -12.01
CA VAL A 139 -13.25 0.36 -10.86
C VAL A 139 -13.81 -1.03 -10.60
N LYS A 140 -14.20 -1.77 -11.65
CA LYS A 140 -14.66 -3.16 -11.50
C LYS A 140 -13.59 -4.03 -10.84
N ASP A 141 -12.35 -3.96 -11.34
CA ASP A 141 -11.26 -4.77 -10.83
C ASP A 141 -10.89 -4.39 -9.39
N GLY A 142 -10.85 -3.09 -9.06
CA GLY A 142 -10.52 -2.62 -7.71
C GLY A 142 -11.64 -2.83 -6.67
N MET A 143 -12.89 -2.53 -7.01
CA MET A 143 -14.00 -2.57 -6.05
C MET A 143 -14.72 -3.91 -5.98
N GLN A 144 -14.83 -4.63 -7.11
CA GLN A 144 -15.57 -5.90 -7.15
C GLN A 144 -14.63 -7.10 -7.07
N ASN A 145 -13.56 -7.10 -7.86
CA ASN A 145 -12.77 -8.32 -8.07
C ASN A 145 -11.58 -8.44 -7.12
N LEU A 146 -10.96 -7.34 -6.66
CA LEU A 146 -9.73 -7.36 -5.86
C LEU A 146 -9.84 -8.28 -4.65
N ASN A 147 -10.76 -7.99 -3.73
CA ASN A 147 -10.94 -8.79 -2.51
C ASN A 147 -11.62 -10.15 -2.77
N GLN A 148 -12.47 -10.25 -3.79
CA GLN A 148 -13.39 -11.39 -3.94
C GLN A 148 -12.92 -12.45 -4.95
N GLN A 149 -12.12 -12.06 -5.93
CA GLN A 149 -11.70 -12.91 -7.05
C GLN A 149 -10.19 -13.00 -7.20
N PHE A 150 -9.48 -11.88 -7.09
CA PHE A 150 -8.04 -11.83 -7.36
C PHE A 150 -7.19 -12.19 -6.14
N LEU A 151 -7.57 -11.72 -4.95
CA LEU A 151 -6.92 -12.14 -3.73
C LEU A 151 -7.18 -13.63 -3.52
N SER A 152 -6.12 -14.43 -3.41
CA SER A 152 -6.22 -15.90 -3.32
C SER A 152 -7.18 -16.36 -2.23
N LYS A 153 -7.96 -17.39 -2.52
CA LYS A 153 -8.85 -18.02 -1.53
C LYS A 153 -8.11 -18.97 -0.57
N ASP A 154 -6.86 -19.31 -0.89
CA ASP A 154 -6.01 -20.21 -0.09
C ASP A 154 -5.31 -19.48 1.07
N VAL A 155 -5.45 -18.16 1.14
CA VAL A 155 -4.92 -17.33 2.23
C VAL A 155 -6.06 -16.62 2.94
N GLN A 156 -5.91 -16.42 4.24
CA GLN A 156 -6.84 -15.64 5.06
C GLN A 156 -6.26 -14.27 5.38
N THR A 157 -7.08 -13.23 5.40
CA THR A 157 -6.70 -11.95 6.01
C THR A 157 -6.74 -12.03 7.54
N ILE A 158 -6.24 -11.00 8.25
CA ILE A 158 -6.45 -10.83 9.69
C ILE A 158 -7.95 -10.82 10.03
N HIS A 159 -8.78 -10.13 9.24
CA HIS A 159 -10.24 -10.08 9.45
C HIS A 159 -10.91 -11.46 9.34
N GLU A 160 -10.38 -12.36 8.50
CA GLU A 160 -10.85 -13.73 8.37
C GLU A 160 -10.30 -14.65 9.47
N ALA A 161 -9.12 -14.37 10.01
CA ALA A 161 -8.48 -15.19 11.05
C ALA A 161 -9.00 -14.90 12.47
N VAL A 162 -9.61 -13.74 12.70
CA VAL A 162 -10.14 -13.33 14.01
C VAL A 162 -11.63 -13.70 14.12
N ASP A 163 -12.04 -14.28 15.25
CA ASP A 163 -13.45 -14.67 15.50
C ASP A 163 -14.26 -13.60 16.23
N ARG A 164 -13.61 -12.53 16.69
CA ARG A 164 -14.24 -11.35 17.27
C ARG A 164 -14.38 -10.24 16.23
N PRO A 165 -15.29 -9.27 16.46
CA PRO A 165 -15.48 -8.17 15.52
C PRO A 165 -14.17 -7.45 15.20
N THR A 166 -14.02 -7.07 13.93
CA THR A 166 -12.93 -6.21 13.44
C THR A 166 -13.48 -5.05 12.59
N ALA A 167 -12.65 -4.04 12.33
CA ALA A 167 -12.98 -2.91 11.48
C ALA A 167 -11.94 -2.68 10.39
N SER A 168 -12.41 -2.20 9.23
CA SER A 168 -11.57 -1.65 8.16
C SER A 168 -12.13 -0.33 7.69
N VAL A 169 -11.28 0.69 7.66
CA VAL A 169 -11.60 2.06 7.24
C VAL A 169 -10.68 2.47 6.11
N ASN A 170 -11.22 2.57 4.88
CA ASN A 170 -10.50 2.97 3.67
C ASN A 170 -9.31 2.08 3.24
N ALA A 171 -9.02 0.96 3.91
CA ALA A 171 -8.03 0.01 3.41
C ALA A 171 -8.53 -0.64 2.11
N MET A 172 -7.62 -0.89 1.15
CA MET A 172 -7.99 -1.49 -0.14
C MET A 172 -8.21 -3.00 -0.02
N ILE A 173 -7.43 -3.66 0.83
CA ILE A 173 -7.64 -5.05 1.21
C ILE A 173 -8.42 -5.06 2.53
N TYR A 174 -9.56 -5.74 2.52
CA TYR A 174 -10.49 -5.76 3.65
C TYR A 174 -11.28 -7.07 3.75
N ARG A 175 -11.01 -8.08 2.92
CA ARG A 175 -11.78 -9.33 2.90
C ARG A 175 -11.95 -9.88 4.32
N GLY A 176 -13.19 -10.14 4.72
CA GLY A 176 -13.55 -10.65 6.06
C GLY A 176 -14.65 -11.70 5.98
N LYS A 177 -15.49 -11.81 7.02
CA LYS A 177 -16.54 -12.86 7.13
C LYS A 177 -17.97 -12.36 6.85
N LYS A 178 -18.18 -11.04 6.73
CA LYS A 178 -19.53 -10.44 6.64
C LYS A 178 -19.82 -9.91 5.25
N LYS A 179 -21.02 -10.19 4.74
CA LYS A 179 -21.51 -9.60 3.49
C LYS A 179 -21.84 -8.13 3.70
N HIS A 180 -21.44 -7.30 2.74
CA HIS A 180 -21.71 -5.87 2.68
C HIS A 180 -22.21 -5.50 1.29
N ILE A 181 -22.97 -4.41 1.22
CA ILE A 181 -23.40 -3.80 -0.03
C ILE A 181 -22.79 -2.40 -0.09
N LEU A 182 -21.87 -2.20 -1.01
CA LEU A 182 -21.31 -0.90 -1.35
C LEU A 182 -22.31 -0.14 -2.23
N LYS A 183 -22.70 1.06 -1.82
CA LYS A 183 -23.60 1.94 -2.57
C LYS A 183 -22.81 2.94 -3.40
N SER A 184 -22.98 2.90 -4.70
CA SER A 184 -22.26 3.78 -5.61
C SER A 184 -22.85 5.20 -5.65
N PRO A 185 -22.02 6.25 -5.78
CA PRO A 185 -22.52 7.60 -6.04
C PRO A 185 -23.33 7.68 -7.35
N TRP A 186 -24.44 8.41 -7.31
CA TRP A 186 -25.41 8.44 -8.41
C TRP A 186 -24.83 8.94 -9.75
N LEU A 187 -23.88 9.90 -9.71
CA LEU A 187 -23.27 10.48 -10.92
C LEU A 187 -22.51 9.42 -11.76
N PRO A 188 -21.52 8.70 -11.21
CA PRO A 188 -20.88 7.56 -11.88
C PRO A 188 -21.84 6.45 -12.35
N VAL A 189 -22.92 6.19 -11.60
CA VAL A 189 -23.95 5.20 -11.96
C VAL A 189 -24.72 5.66 -13.20
N ALA A 190 -25.20 6.92 -13.21
CA ALA A 190 -25.89 7.51 -14.35
C ALA A 190 -25.00 7.57 -15.61
N ALA A 191 -23.69 7.74 -15.44
CA ALA A 191 -22.71 7.69 -16.53
C ALA A 191 -22.36 6.26 -17.00
N GLY A 192 -22.92 5.22 -16.38
CA GLY A 192 -22.68 3.81 -16.73
C GLY A 192 -21.27 3.30 -16.41
N VAL A 193 -20.50 4.05 -15.61
CA VAL A 193 -19.10 3.76 -15.25
C VAL A 193 -19.03 2.67 -14.20
N ILE A 194 -19.93 2.72 -13.21
CA ILE A 194 -19.98 1.77 -12.09
C ILE A 194 -21.41 1.28 -11.89
N PRO A 195 -21.61 0.05 -11.38
CA PRO A 195 -22.95 -0.42 -11.02
C PRO A 195 -23.49 0.34 -9.80
N ASP A 196 -24.81 0.39 -9.65
CA ASP A 196 -25.49 1.04 -8.51
C ASP A 196 -25.05 0.46 -7.15
N GLN A 197 -24.90 -0.86 -7.11
CA GLN A 197 -24.49 -1.58 -5.91
C GLN A 197 -23.42 -2.63 -6.23
N VAL A 198 -22.52 -2.83 -5.29
CA VAL A 198 -21.50 -3.88 -5.34
C VAL A 198 -21.58 -4.71 -4.07
N GLU A 199 -21.87 -5.99 -4.21
CA GLU A 199 -21.73 -6.94 -3.10
C GLU A 199 -20.25 -7.23 -2.84
N THR A 200 -19.89 -7.26 -1.57
CA THR A 200 -18.54 -7.58 -1.12
C THR A 200 -18.58 -8.31 0.21
N ILE A 201 -17.47 -8.93 0.59
CA ILE A 201 -17.30 -9.56 1.90
C ILE A 201 -16.17 -8.84 2.62
N GLY A 202 -16.44 -8.37 3.83
CA GLY A 202 -15.56 -7.51 4.63
C GLY A 202 -15.67 -7.81 6.14
N PRO A 203 -15.06 -6.98 6.99
CA PRO A 203 -15.10 -7.13 8.44
C PRO A 203 -16.45 -6.71 9.02
N ASP A 204 -16.68 -6.87 10.32
CA ASP A 204 -17.95 -6.54 10.97
C ASP A 204 -18.32 -5.06 10.87
N LEU A 205 -17.33 -4.17 10.99
CA LEU A 205 -17.51 -2.73 10.86
C LEU A 205 -16.70 -2.26 9.65
N PHE A 206 -17.37 -1.78 8.61
CA PHE A 206 -16.72 -1.55 7.33
C PHE A 206 -17.04 -0.18 6.76
N SER A 207 -15.98 0.58 6.51
CA SER A 207 -16.03 1.90 5.89
C SER A 207 -15.12 1.96 4.66
N PHE A 208 -15.66 2.45 3.55
CA PHE A 208 -14.91 2.64 2.31
C PHE A 208 -15.45 3.88 1.60
N GLY A 209 -15.00 5.05 2.08
CA GLY A 209 -15.49 6.35 1.63
C GLY A 209 -17.02 6.46 1.63
N THR A 210 -17.56 7.13 0.61
CA THR A 210 -19.01 7.24 0.41
C THR A 210 -19.71 5.91 0.11
N PHE A 211 -18.96 4.84 -0.22
CA PHE A 211 -19.54 3.58 -0.68
C PHE A 211 -20.09 2.73 0.47
N SER A 212 -19.45 2.83 1.63
CA SER A 212 -19.92 2.24 2.88
C SER A 212 -19.44 3.13 4.02
N LYS A 213 -20.34 3.44 4.95
CA LYS A 213 -20.01 4.22 6.15
C LYS A 213 -20.41 3.45 7.40
N ILE A 214 -19.56 3.51 8.41
CA ILE A 214 -19.85 3.11 9.78
C ILE A 214 -20.72 4.19 10.44
N ASP A 215 -20.38 5.47 10.28
CA ASP A 215 -21.20 6.59 10.72
C ASP A 215 -21.79 7.36 9.52
N PRO A 216 -23.12 7.38 9.36
CA PRO A 216 -23.77 8.15 8.30
C PRO A 216 -23.40 9.65 8.30
N ASN A 217 -23.02 10.20 9.45
CA ASN A 217 -22.68 11.62 9.62
C ASN A 217 -21.23 11.96 9.25
N SER A 218 -20.40 10.96 8.91
CA SER A 218 -19.03 11.22 8.44
C SER A 218 -19.05 11.97 7.12
N GLY A 219 -18.52 13.20 7.13
CA GLY A 219 -18.38 14.08 5.97
C GLY A 219 -17.04 13.92 5.26
N HIS A 220 -16.67 14.86 4.38
CA HIS A 220 -15.49 14.77 3.50
C HIS A 220 -15.54 13.60 2.50
N ASP A 221 -16.75 13.26 2.08
CA ASP A 221 -17.11 12.19 1.17
C ASP A 221 -17.59 12.69 -0.20
N GLN A 222 -17.46 13.99 -0.45
CA GLN A 222 -17.81 14.64 -1.72
C GLN A 222 -16.74 14.37 -2.81
N PRO A 223 -17.06 14.55 -4.10
CA PRO A 223 -16.12 14.27 -5.20
C PRO A 223 -14.76 14.97 -5.08
N TRP A 224 -14.72 16.23 -4.62
CA TRP A 224 -13.47 16.99 -4.42
C TRP A 224 -12.62 16.47 -3.25
N PHE A 225 -13.19 15.62 -2.39
CA PHE A 225 -12.50 14.86 -1.35
C PHE A 225 -12.32 13.38 -1.72
N ARG A 226 -12.26 13.07 -3.02
CA ARG A 226 -12.09 11.70 -3.53
C ARG A 226 -13.12 10.72 -2.99
N TYR A 227 -14.36 11.17 -2.85
CA TYR A 227 -15.46 10.33 -2.38
C TYR A 227 -15.18 9.66 -1.02
N GLY A 228 -14.46 10.32 -0.12
CA GLY A 228 -14.15 9.81 1.22
C GLY A 228 -12.87 8.99 1.32
N ILE A 229 -12.14 8.80 0.22
CA ILE A 229 -10.81 8.17 0.24
C ILE A 229 -9.75 9.23 0.60
N ASN A 230 -9.76 9.65 1.86
CA ASN A 230 -8.86 10.64 2.44
C ASN A 230 -8.76 10.50 3.98
N ASP A 231 -7.67 11.06 4.54
CA ASP A 231 -7.33 10.97 5.97
C ASP A 231 -8.45 11.54 6.88
N THR A 232 -9.04 12.69 6.52
CA THR A 232 -10.07 13.34 7.34
C THR A 232 -11.34 12.51 7.45
N PHE A 233 -11.79 11.88 6.37
CA PHE A 233 -12.92 10.94 6.40
C PHE A 233 -12.59 9.71 7.25
N ALA A 234 -11.41 9.11 7.05
CA ALA A 234 -10.99 7.93 7.82
C ALA A 234 -10.94 8.24 9.34
N ARG A 235 -10.42 9.41 9.69
CA ARG A 235 -10.45 9.92 11.07
C ARG A 235 -11.87 10.05 11.62
N MET A 236 -12.82 10.61 10.88
CA MET A 236 -14.21 10.75 11.35
C MET A 236 -14.84 9.40 11.71
N GLU A 237 -14.60 8.39 10.88
CA GLU A 237 -15.08 7.02 11.11
C GLU A 237 -14.42 6.36 12.33
N ILE A 238 -13.11 6.58 12.56
CA ILE A 238 -12.45 6.10 13.78
C ILE A 238 -13.01 6.80 15.03
N VAL A 239 -13.14 8.13 14.97
CA VAL A 239 -13.65 8.93 16.10
C VAL A 239 -15.09 8.53 16.44
N SER A 240 -15.92 8.20 15.44
CA SER A 240 -17.28 7.71 15.69
C SER A 240 -17.28 6.36 16.40
N LEU A 241 -16.40 5.42 16.01
CA LEU A 241 -16.22 4.14 16.72
C LEU A 241 -15.83 4.34 18.18
N ILE A 242 -14.89 5.24 18.47
CA ILE A 242 -14.42 5.55 19.82
C ILE A 242 -15.57 6.15 20.65
N LYS A 243 -16.20 7.22 20.16
CA LYS A 243 -17.25 7.96 20.89
C LYS A 243 -18.51 7.12 21.14
N GLN A 244 -18.81 6.18 20.25
CA GLN A 244 -19.94 5.27 20.41
C GLN A 244 -19.60 4.03 21.25
N ASN A 245 -18.37 3.91 21.78
CA ASN A 245 -17.88 2.73 22.48
C ASN A 245 -18.04 1.44 21.65
N ARG A 246 -17.70 1.53 20.35
CA ARG A 246 -17.83 0.45 19.34
C ARG A 246 -16.49 0.05 18.73
N LEU A 247 -15.37 0.50 19.30
CA LEU A 247 -14.04 0.13 18.81
C LEU A 247 -13.86 -1.40 18.91
N PRO A 248 -13.71 -2.12 17.79
CA PRO A 248 -13.56 -3.57 17.79
C PRO A 248 -12.14 -3.98 18.15
N LEU A 249 -11.91 -5.29 18.29
CA LEU A 249 -10.64 -5.85 18.74
C LEU A 249 -9.47 -5.52 17.81
N PHE A 250 -9.73 -5.40 16.50
CA PHE A 250 -8.75 -4.92 15.53
C PHE A 250 -9.39 -3.92 14.58
N THR A 251 -8.74 -2.79 14.38
CA THR A 251 -9.13 -1.75 13.42
C THR A 251 -7.94 -1.40 12.55
N ILE A 252 -8.09 -1.49 11.23
CA ILE A 252 -7.15 -0.91 10.27
C ILE A 252 -7.76 0.34 9.64
N ALA A 253 -6.96 1.39 9.50
CA ALA A 253 -7.33 2.59 8.74
C ALA A 253 -6.20 3.07 7.82
N TYR A 254 -6.58 3.57 6.64
CA TYR A 254 -5.63 4.00 5.62
C TYR A 254 -5.70 5.51 5.37
N PHE A 255 -4.55 6.19 5.44
CA PHE A 255 -4.37 7.64 5.26
C PHE A 255 -3.57 7.90 3.96
N PRO A 256 -4.25 8.06 2.80
CA PRO A 256 -3.61 8.09 1.49
C PRO A 256 -3.01 9.46 1.12
N LYS A 257 -3.20 10.53 1.89
CA LYS A 257 -2.94 11.90 1.38
C LYS A 257 -1.47 12.31 1.43
N ASN A 258 -0.62 11.60 2.17
CA ASN A 258 0.80 11.94 2.24
C ASN A 258 1.53 11.61 0.93
N ASP A 259 1.22 10.48 0.30
CA ASP A 259 1.70 10.08 -1.03
C ASP A 259 1.57 11.17 -2.11
N ASP A 260 0.38 11.76 -2.24
CA ASP A 260 0.11 12.88 -3.16
C ASP A 260 1.14 14.02 -3.04
N VAL A 261 1.63 14.27 -1.82
CA VAL A 261 2.59 15.32 -1.52
C VAL A 261 4.00 14.87 -1.90
N VAL A 262 4.37 13.63 -1.58
CA VAL A 262 5.69 13.05 -1.85
C VAL A 262 5.92 12.93 -3.36
N HIS A 263 4.98 12.35 -4.11
CA HIS A 263 5.05 12.27 -5.58
C HIS A 263 5.22 13.61 -6.29
N LYS A 264 4.74 14.71 -5.67
CA LYS A 264 4.81 16.06 -6.24
C LYS A 264 6.04 16.84 -5.79
N LYS A 265 6.49 16.65 -4.55
CA LYS A 265 7.49 17.51 -3.89
C LYS A 265 8.81 16.81 -3.58
N GLY A 266 8.85 15.48 -3.64
CA GLY A 266 10.02 14.67 -3.33
C GLY A 266 9.96 14.03 -1.94
N ALA A 267 10.89 13.11 -1.70
CA ALA A 267 10.96 12.22 -0.55
C ALA A 267 11.18 12.93 0.79
N SER A 268 11.76 14.14 0.76
CA SER A 268 11.98 14.96 1.95
C SER A 268 10.76 15.77 2.41
N ALA A 269 9.63 15.68 1.70
CA ALA A 269 8.45 16.47 1.99
C ALA A 269 7.80 16.08 3.33
N THR A 270 7.60 17.05 4.22
CA THR A 270 6.97 16.82 5.54
C THR A 270 5.51 17.27 5.60
N ALA A 271 5.02 17.98 4.58
CA ALA A 271 3.70 18.61 4.65
C ALA A 271 2.52 17.62 4.69
N GLY A 272 2.66 16.43 4.10
CA GLY A 272 1.66 15.36 4.20
C GLY A 272 1.65 14.73 5.60
N ILE A 273 2.83 14.42 6.14
CA ILE A 273 3.02 13.92 7.51
C ILE A 273 2.37 14.86 8.55
N ARG A 274 2.57 16.18 8.43
CA ARG A 274 1.93 17.17 9.32
C ARG A 274 0.41 17.15 9.26
N LYS A 275 -0.19 16.79 8.12
CA LYS A 275 -1.64 16.68 7.98
C LYS A 275 -2.13 15.38 8.60
N ALA A 276 -1.47 14.26 8.30
CA ALA A 276 -1.78 12.98 8.92
C ALA A 276 -1.69 13.04 10.45
N ASP A 277 -0.67 13.72 10.99
CA ASP A 277 -0.54 13.92 12.43
C ASP A 277 -1.70 14.73 13.04
N LYS A 278 -2.24 15.74 12.35
CA LYS A 278 -3.44 16.45 12.83
C LYS A 278 -4.67 15.54 12.91
N GLU A 279 -4.80 14.61 11.96
CA GLU A 279 -5.88 13.63 12.02
C GLU A 279 -5.64 12.64 13.17
N LEU A 280 -4.38 12.23 13.42
CA LEU A 280 -4.01 11.42 14.60
C LEU A 280 -4.31 12.13 15.92
N GLN A 281 -3.99 13.43 16.04
CA GLN A 281 -4.33 14.24 17.22
C GLN A 281 -5.83 14.14 17.51
N ALA A 282 -6.68 14.35 16.49
CA ALA A 282 -8.12 14.29 16.67
C ALA A 282 -8.67 12.88 16.98
N ILE A 283 -7.93 11.81 16.66
CA ILE A 283 -8.24 10.44 17.12
C ILE A 283 -7.88 10.29 18.60
N LEU A 284 -6.69 10.73 19.02
CA LEU A 284 -6.26 10.69 20.42
C LEU A 284 -7.15 11.59 21.32
N ASP A 285 -7.56 12.75 20.82
CA ASP A 285 -8.48 13.69 21.49
C ASP A 285 -9.91 13.14 21.65
N ALA A 286 -10.23 11.99 21.02
CA ALA A 286 -11.51 11.32 21.24
C ALA A 286 -11.55 10.53 22.56
N PHE A 287 -10.39 10.34 23.20
CA PHE A 287 -10.24 9.77 24.55
C PHE A 287 -10.17 10.89 25.60
N PRO A 288 -10.34 10.58 26.91
CA PRO A 288 -10.21 11.59 27.97
C PRO A 288 -8.82 12.25 28.02
N SER A 289 -7.77 11.48 27.73
CA SER A 289 -6.41 11.99 27.49
C SER A 289 -5.66 11.06 26.53
N TRP A 290 -4.51 11.50 26.03
CA TRP A 290 -3.67 10.68 25.15
C TRP A 290 -3.03 9.51 25.90
N GLU A 291 -2.73 9.67 27.20
CA GLU A 291 -2.26 8.60 28.09
C GLU A 291 -3.33 7.52 28.26
N GLU A 292 -4.58 7.91 28.52
CA GLU A 292 -5.71 6.98 28.57
C GLU A 292 -5.90 6.25 27.23
N ALA A 293 -5.68 6.95 26.10
CA ALA A 293 -5.76 6.32 24.78
C ALA A 293 -4.78 5.14 24.65
N ILE A 294 -3.50 5.34 24.99
CA ILE A 294 -2.49 4.27 24.87
C ILE A 294 -2.57 3.21 25.98
N GLN A 295 -3.22 3.52 27.11
CA GLN A 295 -3.55 2.53 28.14
C GLN A 295 -4.67 1.58 27.70
N HIS A 296 -5.60 2.07 26.87
CA HIS A 296 -6.77 1.31 26.42
C HIS A 296 -6.67 0.74 25.01
N VAL A 297 -5.75 1.24 24.18
CA VAL A 297 -5.61 0.83 22.77
C VAL A 297 -4.13 0.71 22.41
N THR A 298 -3.77 -0.39 21.75
CA THR A 298 -2.46 -0.53 21.13
C THR A 298 -2.49 0.19 19.78
N PHE A 299 -1.66 1.22 19.62
CA PHE A 299 -1.53 1.97 18.37
C PHE A 299 -0.34 1.45 17.56
N ILE A 300 -0.56 1.19 16.28
CA ILE A 300 0.48 0.88 15.30
C ILE A 300 0.38 1.92 14.18
N ILE A 301 1.30 2.88 14.13
CA ILE A 301 1.39 3.86 13.04
C ILE A 301 2.49 3.41 12.09
N LEU A 302 2.15 3.18 10.83
CA LEU A 302 3.02 2.48 9.89
C LEU A 302 3.05 3.19 8.53
N GLY A 303 4.22 3.27 7.90
CA GLY A 303 4.32 3.56 6.46
C GLY A 303 4.09 2.32 5.61
N ASP A 304 3.46 2.44 4.45
CA ASP A 304 3.31 1.31 3.52
C ASP A 304 4.58 1.14 2.65
N SER A 305 5.09 2.22 2.06
CA SER A 305 6.25 2.27 1.18
C SER A 305 7.09 3.52 1.43
N GLY A 306 8.36 3.47 1.00
CA GLY A 306 9.19 4.65 0.82
C GLY A 306 9.15 5.12 -0.63
N GLN A 307 9.73 6.28 -0.93
CA GLN A 307 9.91 6.77 -2.30
C GLN A 307 11.33 7.28 -2.54
N ALA A 308 11.83 7.10 -3.76
CA ALA A 308 13.09 7.68 -4.20
C ALA A 308 12.84 8.95 -5.01
N ASP A 309 13.59 10.01 -4.70
CA ASP A 309 13.58 11.25 -5.49
C ASP A 309 13.95 10.98 -6.95
N LEU A 310 13.29 11.68 -7.87
CA LEU A 310 13.63 11.69 -9.29
C LEU A 310 14.75 12.68 -9.57
N VAL A 311 15.56 12.40 -10.59
CA VAL A 311 16.55 13.36 -11.08
C VAL A 311 15.87 14.64 -11.57
N LYS A 312 16.54 15.78 -11.38
CA LYS A 312 15.98 17.11 -11.70
C LYS A 312 15.61 17.28 -13.18
N ASP A 313 16.39 16.68 -14.08
CA ASP A 313 16.08 16.68 -15.51
C ASP A 313 14.99 15.65 -15.81
N ARG A 314 13.77 16.16 -16.02
CA ARG A 314 12.60 15.33 -16.29
C ARG A 314 12.71 14.51 -17.57
N GLN A 315 13.47 14.94 -18.57
CA GLN A 315 13.64 14.13 -19.79
C GLN A 315 14.52 12.90 -19.54
N GLN A 316 15.41 12.98 -18.57
CA GLN A 316 16.31 11.88 -18.18
C GLN A 316 15.71 10.99 -17.08
N ALA A 317 14.75 11.50 -16.30
CA ALA A 317 14.10 10.78 -15.22
C ALA A 317 13.29 9.56 -15.70
N TYR A 318 12.77 9.59 -16.93
CA TYR A 318 11.87 8.54 -17.42
C TYR A 318 12.58 7.53 -18.32
N ILE A 319 12.29 6.24 -18.08
CA ILE A 319 12.71 5.11 -18.90
C ILE A 319 11.49 4.60 -19.66
N ASP A 320 11.35 4.98 -20.94
CA ASP A 320 10.24 4.49 -21.79
C ASP A 320 10.53 3.07 -22.26
N LEU A 321 9.89 2.09 -21.62
CA LEU A 321 10.10 0.67 -21.92
C LEU A 321 9.68 0.30 -23.34
N ARG A 322 8.81 1.08 -23.98
CA ARG A 322 8.45 0.86 -25.39
C ARG A 322 9.59 1.21 -26.33
N LYS A 323 10.41 2.20 -25.96
CA LYS A 323 11.64 2.54 -26.69
C LYS A 323 12.73 1.51 -26.40
N VAL A 324 12.88 1.09 -25.14
CA VAL A 324 13.86 0.07 -24.76
C VAL A 324 13.59 -1.25 -25.47
N LEU A 325 12.31 -1.65 -25.61
CA LEU A 325 11.87 -2.92 -26.21
C LEU A 325 11.27 -2.74 -27.62
N ASN A 326 11.70 -1.72 -28.36
CA ASN A 326 11.15 -1.35 -29.67
C ASN A 326 11.23 -2.43 -30.78
N LYS A 327 12.00 -3.50 -30.56
CA LYS A 327 12.11 -4.64 -31.48
C LYS A 327 10.90 -5.57 -31.44
N TYR A 328 10.08 -5.45 -30.41
CA TYR A 328 8.96 -6.34 -30.17
C TYR A 328 7.63 -5.64 -30.40
N SER A 329 6.65 -6.38 -30.90
CA SER A 329 5.26 -5.94 -30.95
C SER A 329 4.67 -5.92 -29.53
N ILE A 330 4.34 -4.73 -29.05
CA ILE A 330 3.85 -4.50 -27.67
C ILE A 330 2.33 -4.35 -27.68
N MET A 331 1.65 -5.12 -26.83
CA MET A 331 0.20 -5.04 -26.66
C MET A 331 -0.24 -3.61 -26.28
N PRO A 332 -1.12 -2.94 -27.05
CA PRO A 332 -1.68 -1.67 -26.63
C PRO A 332 -2.57 -1.81 -25.41
N LEU A 333 -2.39 -0.92 -24.43
CA LEU A 333 -3.02 -0.98 -23.11
C LEU A 333 -4.56 -0.98 -23.21
N LYS A 334 -5.11 -0.17 -24.12
CA LYS A 334 -6.56 -0.06 -24.36
C LYS A 334 -7.23 -1.38 -24.72
N ARG A 335 -6.49 -2.32 -25.31
CA ARG A 335 -7.04 -3.62 -25.73
C ARG A 335 -7.16 -4.60 -24.57
N LYS A 336 -6.32 -4.48 -23.53
CA LYS A 336 -6.27 -5.30 -22.30
C LYS A 336 -5.95 -6.78 -22.51
N LYS A 337 -6.31 -7.36 -23.66
CA LYS A 337 -6.02 -8.73 -24.07
C LYS A 337 -5.02 -8.74 -25.22
N PRO A 338 -4.05 -9.66 -25.24
CA PRO A 338 -3.12 -9.84 -26.35
C PRO A 338 -3.83 -10.52 -27.54
N LEU A 339 -3.42 -10.16 -28.76
CA LEU A 339 -3.71 -10.88 -30.00
C LEU A 339 -2.47 -11.69 -30.42
N PRO A 340 -2.60 -12.64 -31.38
CA PRO A 340 -1.49 -13.50 -31.79
C PRO A 340 -0.24 -12.76 -32.30
N GLN A 341 -0.38 -11.53 -32.83
CA GLN A 341 0.74 -10.71 -33.30
C GLN A 341 1.45 -9.94 -32.18
N ASP A 342 0.90 -9.89 -30.98
CA ASP A 342 1.54 -9.22 -29.85
C ASP A 342 2.57 -10.15 -29.24
N GLN A 343 3.81 -9.68 -29.24
CA GLN A 343 4.95 -10.45 -28.78
C GLN A 343 5.14 -10.30 -27.27
N ILE A 344 4.86 -9.11 -26.73
CA ILE A 344 5.01 -8.81 -25.30
C ILE A 344 3.83 -8.01 -24.74
N VAL A 345 3.53 -8.26 -23.46
CA VAL A 345 2.68 -7.39 -22.63
C VAL A 345 3.55 -6.68 -21.60
N LEU A 346 3.40 -5.36 -21.49
CA LEU A 346 4.06 -4.54 -20.47
C LEU A 346 3.08 -4.15 -19.37
N CYS A 347 3.47 -4.36 -18.12
CA CYS A 347 2.75 -3.87 -16.95
C CYS A 347 3.71 -3.02 -16.09
N VAL A 348 3.54 -1.71 -16.14
CA VAL A 348 4.44 -0.75 -15.49
C VAL A 348 3.85 -0.34 -14.15
N ASN A 349 4.63 -0.52 -13.09
CA ASN A 349 4.31 -0.13 -11.72
C ASN A 349 5.42 0.84 -11.27
N GLU A 350 5.52 1.98 -11.94
CA GLU A 350 6.50 3.02 -11.65
C GLU A 350 7.97 2.54 -11.70
N ARG A 351 8.64 2.33 -10.55
CA ARG A 351 10.04 1.91 -10.48
C ARG A 351 10.25 0.41 -10.65
N MET A 352 9.20 -0.34 -10.92
CA MET A 352 9.26 -1.73 -11.39
C MET A 352 8.36 -1.96 -12.63
N ALA A 353 8.71 -2.89 -13.51
CA ALA A 353 7.80 -3.38 -14.56
C ALA A 353 7.85 -4.91 -14.71
N TYR A 354 6.69 -5.50 -15.05
CA TYR A 354 6.62 -6.86 -15.55
C TYR A 354 6.59 -6.82 -17.08
N ILE A 355 7.39 -7.68 -17.69
CA ILE A 355 7.42 -7.92 -19.13
C ILE A 355 7.02 -9.38 -19.31
N TYR A 356 5.90 -9.61 -20.00
CA TYR A 356 5.38 -10.94 -20.27
C TYR A 356 5.60 -11.29 -21.75
N PRO A 357 6.55 -12.17 -22.08
CA PRO A 357 6.69 -12.70 -23.42
C PRO A 357 5.51 -13.63 -23.72
N MET A 358 4.68 -13.23 -24.69
CA MET A 358 3.50 -13.99 -25.10
C MET A 358 3.81 -14.98 -26.21
N ASP A 359 4.77 -14.65 -27.07
CA ASP A 359 5.25 -15.54 -28.14
C ASP A 359 6.34 -16.47 -27.61
N GLU A 360 6.07 -17.78 -27.61
CA GLU A 360 6.97 -18.79 -27.06
C GLU A 360 8.31 -18.88 -27.80
N ARG A 361 8.35 -18.43 -29.06
CA ARG A 361 9.57 -18.43 -29.90
C ARG A 361 10.59 -17.38 -29.47
N LEU A 362 10.18 -16.39 -28.67
CA LEU A 362 11.08 -15.35 -28.19
C LEU A 362 12.08 -15.93 -27.19
N SER A 363 13.35 -15.56 -27.32
CA SER A 363 14.36 -15.86 -26.30
C SER A 363 14.29 -14.84 -25.17
N ILE A 364 14.05 -15.31 -23.94
CA ILE A 364 14.15 -14.45 -22.74
C ILE A 364 15.55 -13.83 -22.63
N ARG A 365 16.60 -14.58 -22.99
CA ARG A 365 17.98 -14.10 -22.93
C ARG A 365 18.23 -12.93 -23.88
N GLU A 366 17.69 -12.97 -25.10
CA GLU A 366 17.83 -11.86 -26.05
C GLU A 366 17.11 -10.59 -25.56
N MET A 367 15.92 -10.74 -24.97
CA MET A 367 15.20 -9.61 -24.34
C MET A 367 15.99 -9.03 -23.17
N VAL A 368 16.55 -9.89 -22.31
CA VAL A 368 17.42 -9.47 -21.20
C VAL A 368 18.65 -8.73 -21.72
N ASP A 369 19.32 -9.21 -22.76
CA ASP A 369 20.49 -8.54 -23.35
C ASP A 369 20.14 -7.18 -23.98
N GLN A 370 18.91 -7.00 -24.45
CA GLN A 370 18.40 -5.70 -24.88
C GLN A 370 18.15 -4.78 -23.68
N LEU A 371 17.47 -5.27 -22.63
CA LEU A 371 17.20 -4.52 -21.41
C LEU A 371 18.49 -4.06 -20.71
N ARG A 372 19.51 -4.92 -20.66
CA ARG A 372 20.82 -4.62 -20.04
C ARG A 372 21.56 -3.44 -20.67
N ARG A 373 21.18 -3.01 -21.88
CA ARG A 373 21.77 -1.82 -22.52
C ARG A 373 21.27 -0.51 -21.90
N GLU A 374 20.13 -0.56 -21.21
CA GLU A 374 19.63 0.55 -20.42
C GLU A 374 20.27 0.52 -19.03
N HIS A 375 21.34 1.30 -18.86
CA HIS A 375 22.14 1.34 -17.63
C HIS A 375 21.37 1.83 -16.39
N ARG A 376 20.20 2.46 -16.59
CA ARG A 376 19.32 2.92 -15.50
C ARG A 376 18.44 1.80 -14.93
N LEU A 377 18.36 0.64 -15.60
CA LEU A 377 17.72 -0.56 -15.05
C LEU A 377 18.65 -1.23 -14.05
N ASP A 378 18.14 -1.37 -12.83
CA ASP A 378 18.89 -1.84 -11.67
C ASP A 378 18.93 -3.37 -11.64
N ILE A 379 17.79 -4.00 -11.37
CA ILE A 379 17.61 -5.45 -11.31
C ILE A 379 16.80 -5.89 -12.53
N ILE A 380 17.31 -6.87 -13.27
CA ILE A 380 16.61 -7.56 -14.36
C ILE A 380 16.62 -9.05 -14.03
N ALA A 381 15.44 -9.64 -13.82
CA ALA A 381 15.34 -10.99 -13.29
C ALA A 381 14.29 -11.84 -14.00
N TRP A 382 14.56 -13.14 -14.11
CA TRP A 382 13.66 -14.13 -14.73
C TRP A 382 13.90 -15.52 -14.14
N LYS A 383 12.96 -16.46 -14.34
CA LYS A 383 13.14 -17.87 -13.98
C LYS A 383 13.73 -18.68 -15.14
N GLU A 384 14.71 -19.51 -14.85
CA GLU A 384 15.31 -20.48 -15.79
C GLU A 384 15.74 -21.73 -15.01
N ASN A 385 15.31 -22.92 -15.47
CA ASN A 385 15.65 -24.22 -14.88
C ASN A 385 15.36 -24.33 -13.37
N GLY A 386 14.28 -23.71 -12.89
CA GLY A 386 13.88 -23.74 -11.48
C GLY A 386 14.64 -22.78 -10.56
N SER A 387 15.61 -22.03 -11.10
CA SER A 387 16.32 -20.96 -10.38
C SER A 387 15.91 -19.58 -10.91
N ILE A 388 16.05 -18.56 -10.07
CA ILE A 388 15.92 -17.15 -10.45
C ILE A 388 17.28 -16.66 -10.89
N GLN A 389 17.32 -16.10 -12.08
CA GLN A 389 18.49 -15.50 -12.71
C GLN A 389 18.35 -13.99 -12.58
N VAL A 390 19.45 -13.32 -12.23
CA VAL A 390 19.48 -11.86 -12.04
C VAL A 390 20.71 -11.28 -12.70
N VAL A 391 20.51 -10.19 -13.42
CA VAL A 391 21.54 -9.34 -13.99
C VAL A 391 21.20 -7.88 -13.74
N SER A 392 22.13 -6.98 -14.04
CA SER A 392 21.94 -5.54 -13.95
C SER A 392 22.21 -4.87 -15.31
N GLY A 393 21.56 -3.73 -15.55
CA GLY A 393 21.94 -2.81 -16.62
C GLY A 393 23.19 -1.99 -16.28
N LYS A 394 23.46 -1.79 -14.99
CA LYS A 394 24.56 -0.96 -14.48
C LYS A 394 25.85 -1.74 -14.26
N ARG A 395 25.75 -2.99 -13.80
CA ARG A 395 26.90 -3.82 -13.40
C ARG A 395 27.04 -5.05 -14.29
N LYS A 396 28.28 -5.46 -14.54
CA LYS A 396 28.56 -6.77 -15.16
C LYS A 396 28.39 -7.87 -14.11
N GLY A 397 28.19 -9.10 -14.57
CA GLY A 397 27.95 -10.26 -13.71
C GLY A 397 26.54 -10.81 -13.87
N LYS A 398 26.32 -11.92 -13.18
CA LYS A 398 25.04 -12.63 -13.12
C LYS A 398 24.98 -13.36 -11.78
N LEU A 399 23.83 -13.29 -11.13
CA LEU A 399 23.51 -14.07 -9.95
C LEU A 399 22.42 -15.08 -10.30
N GLU A 400 22.58 -16.29 -9.79
CA GLU A 400 21.55 -17.31 -9.77
C GLU A 400 21.23 -17.64 -8.31
N PHE A 401 19.95 -17.72 -7.98
CA PHE A 401 19.53 -18.21 -6.67
C PHE A 401 18.22 -18.99 -6.70
N ARG A 402 18.00 -19.80 -5.67
CA ARG A 402 16.72 -20.46 -5.40
C ARG A 402 16.53 -20.74 -3.91
N PRO A 403 15.28 -20.88 -3.45
CA PRO A 403 15.01 -21.34 -2.09
C PRO A 403 15.66 -22.70 -1.79
N GLY A 404 16.00 -22.89 -0.53
CA GLY A 404 16.74 -24.05 -0.02
C GLY A 404 18.23 -23.94 -0.29
N GLY A 405 19.07 -24.42 0.64
CA GLY A 405 20.52 -24.36 0.52
C GLY A 405 21.20 -24.36 1.88
N ASP A 406 22.50 -24.08 1.90
CA ASP A 406 23.34 -24.06 3.10
C ASP A 406 23.48 -22.66 3.72
N LYS A 407 22.98 -21.62 3.04
CA LYS A 407 23.11 -20.22 3.47
C LYS A 407 21.80 -19.68 4.00
N ALA A 408 21.82 -19.17 5.22
CA ALA A 408 20.67 -18.57 5.88
C ALA A 408 20.75 -17.04 5.80
N ASP A 409 19.62 -16.38 5.59
CA ASP A 409 19.51 -14.92 5.63
C ASP A 409 19.15 -14.40 7.05
N PRO A 410 19.06 -13.07 7.26
CA PRO A 410 18.72 -12.50 8.57
C PRO A 410 17.32 -12.85 9.09
N TYR A 411 16.49 -13.51 8.26
CA TYR A 411 15.15 -13.96 8.60
C TYR A 411 15.05 -15.50 8.61
N GLU A 412 16.21 -16.16 8.73
CA GLU A 412 16.35 -17.61 8.85
C GLU A 412 15.89 -18.41 7.62
N GLN A 413 15.69 -17.76 6.49
CA GLN A 413 15.35 -18.46 5.25
C GLN A 413 16.62 -18.98 4.59
N SER A 414 16.54 -20.19 4.02
CA SER A 414 17.70 -20.84 3.40
C SER A 414 17.71 -20.67 1.89
N TRP A 415 18.91 -20.44 1.34
CA TRP A 415 19.12 -20.10 -0.06
C TRP A 415 20.35 -20.79 -0.64
N LYS A 416 20.24 -21.22 -1.89
CA LYS A 416 21.37 -21.63 -2.73
C LYS A 416 21.71 -20.46 -3.64
N LEU A 417 22.96 -20.00 -3.56
CA LEU A 417 23.47 -18.86 -4.32
C LEU A 417 24.60 -19.32 -5.24
N ASN A 418 24.63 -18.82 -6.48
CA ASN A 418 25.69 -19.08 -7.44
C ASN A 418 25.95 -17.85 -8.31
N GLY A 419 27.22 -17.49 -8.50
CA GLY A 419 27.62 -16.31 -9.29
C GLY A 419 27.89 -15.06 -8.45
N ASP A 420 27.67 -13.90 -9.06
CA ASP A 420 28.09 -12.60 -8.51
C ASP A 420 27.05 -12.02 -7.54
N LEU A 421 27.33 -12.15 -6.25
CA LEU A 421 26.49 -11.66 -5.15
C LEU A 421 26.30 -10.14 -5.16
N SER A 422 27.23 -9.38 -5.76
CA SER A 422 27.18 -7.91 -5.80
C SER A 422 26.04 -7.37 -6.69
N ILE A 423 25.44 -8.21 -7.54
CA ILE A 423 24.26 -7.88 -8.35
C ILE A 423 23.05 -7.55 -7.47
N LEU A 424 22.89 -8.26 -6.34
CA LEU A 424 21.83 -8.00 -5.36
C LEU A 424 22.38 -7.42 -4.05
N ASP A 425 23.59 -6.85 -4.10
CA ASP A 425 24.29 -6.28 -2.94
C ASP A 425 24.27 -7.19 -1.70
N LEU A 426 24.57 -8.48 -1.94
CA LEU A 426 24.62 -9.51 -0.91
C LEU A 426 26.06 -9.71 -0.44
N THR A 427 26.24 -9.90 0.85
CA THR A 427 27.49 -10.42 1.42
C THR A 427 27.21 -11.68 2.21
N VAL A 428 28.22 -12.56 2.34
CA VAL A 428 28.11 -13.79 3.14
C VAL A 428 29.21 -13.77 4.20
N ARG A 429 28.81 -13.80 5.47
CA ARG A 429 29.71 -13.96 6.62
C ARG A 429 29.80 -15.42 7.02
N ASP A 430 30.98 -15.82 7.48
CA ASP A 430 31.27 -17.17 7.98
C ASP A 430 30.83 -18.28 7.01
N GLU A 431 30.87 -17.98 5.70
CA GLU A 431 30.44 -18.83 4.57
C GLU A 431 28.94 -19.25 4.55
N LYS A 432 28.17 -18.92 5.59
CA LYS A 432 26.79 -19.39 5.78
C LYS A 432 25.74 -18.31 6.01
N ARG A 433 26.10 -17.10 6.47
CA ARG A 433 25.12 -16.07 6.84
C ARG A 433 25.07 -14.94 5.83
N ILE A 434 23.95 -14.83 5.12
CA ILE A 434 23.70 -13.76 4.15
C ILE A 434 23.42 -12.46 4.91
N GLN A 435 23.93 -11.35 4.37
CA GLN A 435 23.54 -10.01 4.79
C GLN A 435 23.05 -9.23 3.56
N TYR A 436 21.92 -8.55 3.73
CA TYR A 436 21.36 -7.66 2.73
C TYR A 436 21.97 -6.26 2.85
N GLY A 437 22.43 -5.71 1.72
CA GLY A 437 22.78 -4.30 1.59
C GLY A 437 21.58 -3.45 1.15
N MET A 438 21.66 -2.86 -0.04
CA MET A 438 20.67 -1.93 -0.59
C MET A 438 19.29 -2.54 -0.85
N TYR A 439 19.16 -3.86 -0.91
CA TYR A 439 17.91 -4.55 -1.25
C TYR A 439 17.45 -5.45 -0.08
N PRO A 440 16.66 -4.91 0.87
CA PRO A 440 16.22 -5.69 2.02
C PRO A 440 15.29 -6.82 1.60
N ASP A 441 15.56 -8.02 2.14
CA ASP A 441 14.77 -9.24 1.90
C ASP A 441 14.59 -9.60 0.41
N VAL A 442 15.58 -9.24 -0.41
CA VAL A 442 15.45 -9.29 -1.87
C VAL A 442 15.24 -10.69 -2.42
N LEU A 443 15.79 -11.72 -1.78
CA LEU A 443 15.68 -13.10 -2.25
C LEU A 443 14.23 -13.60 -2.13
N ALA A 444 13.58 -13.39 -0.97
CA ALA A 444 12.17 -13.73 -0.78
C ALA A 444 11.25 -12.85 -1.62
N ARG A 445 11.43 -11.53 -1.55
CA ARG A 445 10.57 -10.55 -2.24
C ARG A 445 10.59 -10.75 -3.75
N LEU A 446 11.76 -10.93 -4.35
CA LEU A 446 11.87 -11.22 -5.78
C LEU A 446 11.32 -12.61 -6.13
N SER A 447 11.55 -13.63 -5.29
CA SER A 447 10.94 -14.96 -5.48
C SER A 447 9.42 -14.90 -5.49
N GLY A 448 8.84 -14.08 -4.60
CA GLY A 448 7.40 -13.91 -4.42
C GLY A 448 6.68 -13.41 -5.66
N VAL A 449 7.33 -12.67 -6.55
CA VAL A 449 6.66 -12.15 -7.76
C VAL A 449 6.87 -13.00 -9.01
N MET A 450 7.84 -13.92 -8.99
CA MET A 450 8.25 -14.67 -10.18
C MET A 450 7.23 -15.71 -10.65
N ASP A 451 6.17 -15.95 -9.88
CA ASP A 451 5.07 -16.86 -10.20
C ASP A 451 3.85 -16.15 -10.81
N THR A 452 3.97 -14.87 -11.16
CA THR A 452 2.89 -14.13 -11.86
C THR A 452 2.54 -14.76 -13.21
N ALA A 453 3.49 -15.39 -13.89
CA ALA A 453 3.29 -16.17 -15.11
C ALA A 453 4.45 -17.15 -15.31
N LYS A 454 4.25 -18.17 -16.17
CA LYS A 454 5.32 -19.12 -16.56
C LYS A 454 6.54 -18.42 -17.17
N ARG A 455 6.30 -17.37 -17.94
CA ARG A 455 7.32 -16.57 -18.62
C ARG A 455 7.12 -15.12 -18.23
N VAL A 456 8.03 -14.60 -17.42
CA VAL A 456 8.03 -13.21 -16.97
C VAL A 456 9.46 -12.73 -16.78
N ILE A 457 9.71 -11.48 -17.15
CA ILE A 457 10.90 -10.74 -16.77
C ILE A 457 10.44 -9.62 -15.83
N VAL A 458 11.05 -9.56 -14.65
CA VAL A 458 10.85 -8.49 -13.67
C VAL A 458 12.00 -7.51 -13.83
N VAL A 459 11.70 -6.23 -13.97
CA VAL A 459 12.71 -5.18 -14.00
C VAL A 459 12.44 -4.14 -12.93
N THR A 460 13.49 -3.59 -12.33
CA THR A 460 13.45 -2.38 -11.50
C THR A 460 14.40 -1.31 -12.07
N CYS A 461 14.22 -0.06 -11.66
CA CYS A 461 15.16 1.02 -11.99
C CYS A 461 15.83 1.61 -10.74
N GLU A 462 17.01 2.18 -10.93
CA GLU A 462 17.81 2.81 -9.87
C GLU A 462 17.05 4.00 -9.24
N PRO A 463 17.32 4.36 -7.97
CA PRO A 463 16.95 5.67 -7.41
C PRO A 463 17.25 6.82 -8.39
N GLY A 464 16.33 7.78 -8.54
CA GLY A 464 16.46 8.85 -9.52
C GLY A 464 15.58 8.69 -10.77
N TYR A 465 15.08 7.49 -11.05
CA TYR A 465 14.36 7.18 -12.29
C TYR A 465 12.99 6.55 -12.03
N GLU A 466 12.14 6.59 -13.06
CA GLU A 466 10.80 5.98 -13.11
C GLU A 466 10.62 5.34 -14.50
N MET A 467 10.01 4.15 -14.58
CA MET A 467 9.67 3.55 -15.87
C MET A 467 8.30 4.03 -16.34
N VAL A 468 8.16 4.19 -17.65
CA VAL A 468 6.91 4.60 -18.29
C VAL A 468 6.57 3.69 -19.47
N GLY A 469 5.28 3.43 -19.65
CA GLY A 469 4.71 2.67 -20.76
C GLY A 469 3.69 3.49 -21.57
N GLU A 470 2.66 2.83 -22.09
CA GLU A 470 1.54 3.53 -22.72
C GLU A 470 0.69 4.22 -21.65
N SER A 471 0.64 5.55 -21.69
CA SER A 471 -0.21 6.37 -20.82
C SER A 471 0.08 6.29 -19.31
N SER A 472 1.24 5.74 -18.92
CA SER A 472 1.69 5.72 -17.53
C SER A 472 1.76 7.14 -16.92
N PRO A 473 1.59 7.26 -15.60
CA PRO A 473 1.92 8.48 -14.87
C PRO A 473 3.37 8.93 -15.12
N THR A 474 3.63 10.20 -14.80
CA THR A 474 4.98 10.78 -14.82
C THR A 474 5.13 11.66 -13.60
N HIS A 475 5.67 11.09 -12.52
CA HIS A 475 5.82 11.80 -11.25
C HIS A 475 6.88 12.88 -11.35
N LYS A 476 6.81 13.87 -10.46
CA LYS A 476 7.69 15.07 -10.53
C LYS A 476 8.71 15.12 -9.40
N GLY A 477 8.33 14.64 -8.23
CA GLY A 477 9.15 14.67 -7.03
C GLY A 477 9.86 13.35 -6.82
N ALA A 478 9.10 12.36 -6.35
CA ALA A 478 9.59 11.02 -6.06
C ALA A 478 8.63 9.95 -6.63
N SER A 479 9.10 8.71 -6.66
CA SER A 479 8.37 7.55 -7.14
C SER A 479 8.82 6.31 -6.36
N HIS A 480 8.05 5.23 -6.41
CA HIS A 480 8.33 3.98 -5.70
C HIS A 480 8.05 2.75 -6.57
N GLY A 481 8.13 1.56 -5.99
CA GLY A 481 7.81 0.29 -6.64
C GLY A 481 8.96 -0.70 -6.67
N SER A 482 10.21 -0.27 -6.45
CA SER A 482 11.39 -1.11 -6.60
C SER A 482 11.73 -1.93 -5.35
N LEU A 483 12.77 -2.77 -5.46
CA LEU A 483 13.36 -3.54 -4.35
C LEU A 483 14.34 -2.73 -3.50
N HIS A 484 14.72 -1.53 -3.95
CA HIS A 484 15.72 -0.72 -3.28
C HIS A 484 15.20 -0.26 -1.91
N GLN A 485 16.09 -0.14 -0.93
CA GLN A 485 15.76 0.23 0.45
C GLN A 485 15.03 1.58 0.56
N ALA A 486 15.25 2.50 -0.38
CA ALA A 486 14.54 3.78 -0.45
C ALA A 486 13.03 3.62 -0.67
N ASP A 487 12.62 2.55 -1.35
CA ASP A 487 11.23 2.21 -1.61
C ASP A 487 10.69 1.22 -0.56
N SER A 488 11.59 0.41 -0.01
CA SER A 488 11.25 -0.81 0.73
C SER A 488 11.32 -0.67 2.25
N LEU A 489 12.01 0.34 2.80
CA LEU A 489 12.11 0.56 4.23
C LEU A 489 11.20 1.68 4.68
N VAL A 490 10.38 1.39 5.69
CA VAL A 490 9.36 2.29 6.23
C VAL A 490 9.45 2.37 7.76
N PRO A 491 9.08 3.51 8.36
CA PRO A 491 9.03 3.64 9.80
C PRO A 491 7.75 3.02 10.36
N MET A 492 7.83 2.58 11.61
CA MET A 492 6.70 2.16 12.41
C MET A 492 6.82 2.72 13.83
N ILE A 493 5.70 3.19 14.39
CA ILE A 493 5.56 3.55 15.81
C ILE A 493 4.56 2.57 16.43
N VAL A 494 4.92 1.96 17.55
CA VAL A 494 4.06 1.06 18.32
C VAL A 494 3.92 1.60 19.74
N SER A 495 2.71 1.83 20.23
CA SER A 495 2.44 2.33 21.58
C SER A 495 1.34 1.52 22.24
N GLY A 496 1.39 1.35 23.56
CA GLY A 496 0.41 0.55 24.30
C GLY A 496 0.63 -0.96 24.16
N THR A 497 1.87 -1.40 23.92
CA THR A 497 2.32 -2.78 24.14
C THR A 497 3.85 -2.89 24.17
N GLU A 498 4.35 -3.89 24.89
CA GLU A 498 5.77 -4.28 24.91
C GLU A 498 6.10 -5.35 23.86
N SER A 499 5.08 -6.01 23.30
CA SER A 499 5.22 -7.05 22.29
C SER A 499 5.71 -6.49 20.96
N ARG A 500 6.46 -7.30 20.21
CA ARG A 500 7.12 -6.91 18.95
C ARG A 500 6.97 -8.03 17.92
N PRO A 501 6.93 -7.71 16.62
CA PRO A 501 6.97 -8.75 15.59
C PRO A 501 8.31 -9.48 15.63
N GLU A 502 8.30 -10.76 15.23
CA GLU A 502 9.48 -11.62 15.21
C GLU A 502 10.61 -11.02 14.39
N HIS A 503 10.27 -10.51 13.19
CA HIS A 503 11.17 -9.72 12.37
C HIS A 503 10.46 -8.44 11.92
N LEU A 504 11.25 -7.39 11.63
CA LEU A 504 10.74 -6.12 11.14
C LEU A 504 10.41 -6.18 9.64
N ARG A 505 9.45 -7.04 9.26
CA ARG A 505 8.91 -7.15 7.90
C ARG A 505 7.38 -7.19 7.95
N LEU A 506 6.71 -6.53 7.00
CA LEU A 506 5.25 -6.51 6.95
C LEU A 506 4.62 -7.91 6.81
N ILE A 507 5.34 -8.86 6.20
CA ILE A 507 4.87 -10.25 6.09
C ILE A 507 4.70 -10.94 7.44
N ASP A 508 5.47 -10.53 8.47
CA ASP A 508 5.40 -11.15 9.80
C ASP A 508 4.31 -10.50 10.69
N PHE A 509 3.70 -9.39 10.25
CA PHE A 509 2.80 -8.59 11.08
C PHE A 509 1.48 -9.29 11.34
N LYS A 510 0.95 -10.08 10.40
CA LYS A 510 -0.28 -10.84 10.64
C LYS A 510 -0.13 -11.74 11.87
N ASN A 511 0.96 -12.50 11.95
CA ASN A 511 1.17 -13.42 13.07
C ASN A 511 1.31 -12.65 14.39
N TRP A 512 2.07 -11.57 14.39
CA TRP A 512 2.23 -10.71 15.56
C TRP A 512 0.89 -10.07 16.01
N ILE A 513 0.11 -9.53 15.08
CA ILE A 513 -1.21 -8.97 15.39
C ILE A 513 -2.11 -10.06 15.97
N LEU A 514 -2.20 -11.24 15.36
CA LEU A 514 -3.02 -12.33 15.91
C LEU A 514 -2.60 -12.74 17.33
N GLN A 515 -1.30 -12.67 17.66
CA GLN A 515 -0.82 -12.87 19.03
C GLN A 515 -1.30 -11.77 19.98
N LEU A 516 -1.24 -10.50 19.58
CA LEU A 516 -1.76 -9.37 20.39
C LEU A 516 -3.26 -9.51 20.66
N LEU A 517 -4.02 -10.04 19.69
CA LEU A 517 -5.47 -10.21 19.80
C LEU A 517 -5.88 -11.46 20.60
N SER A 518 -4.92 -12.32 20.96
CA SER A 518 -5.19 -13.58 21.68
C SER A 518 -5.57 -13.30 23.13
N PRO A 519 -6.60 -13.98 23.69
CA PRO A 519 -6.95 -13.88 25.11
C PRO A 519 -5.81 -14.25 26.06
N ASP A 520 -4.90 -15.12 25.61
CA ASP A 520 -3.76 -15.60 26.39
C ASP A 520 -2.57 -14.64 26.39
N HIS A 521 -2.66 -13.53 25.65
CA HIS A 521 -1.61 -12.51 25.64
C HIS A 521 -1.59 -11.76 26.97
N LYS A 522 -0.68 -12.16 27.86
CA LYS A 522 -0.37 -11.45 29.09
C LYS A 522 0.82 -10.52 28.86
N GLU A 523 0.58 -9.22 28.89
CA GLU A 523 1.68 -8.25 28.96
C GLU A 523 2.40 -8.44 30.30
N VAL A 524 3.67 -8.86 30.24
CA VAL A 524 4.54 -8.83 31.42
C VAL A 524 4.96 -7.38 31.60
N HIS A 525 4.21 -6.61 32.40
CA HIS A 525 4.63 -5.29 32.81
C HIS A 525 5.94 -5.40 33.60
N THR A 526 7.05 -5.16 32.93
CA THR A 526 8.32 -4.89 33.61
C THR A 526 8.29 -3.40 33.95
N HIS A 527 7.94 -3.08 35.19
CA HIS A 527 8.16 -1.75 35.73
C HIS A 527 9.67 -1.51 35.76
N HIS A 528 10.16 -0.60 34.93
CA HIS A 528 11.49 -0.01 35.04
C HIS A 528 11.38 1.49 35.29
#